data_AF-A0A3D3SF05-F1
#
_entry.id   AF-A0A3D3SF05-F1
#
_cell.length_a   1.000
_cell.length_b   1.000
_cell.length_c   1.000
_cell.angle_alpha   90.00
_cell.angle_beta   90.00
_cell.angle_gamma   90.00
#
_symmetry.space_group_name_H-M   'P 1'
#
loop_
_entity.id
_entity.type
_entity.pdbx_description
1 polymer ?
#
loop_
_entity_poly.entity_id
_entity_poly.type
_entity_poly.pdbx_seq_one_letter_code
_entity_poly.pdbx_strand_id
1 'polypeptide(L)'
;LTQLLGITDIDLHIDEVTGEDKTVDVVVDIFNLVNSGGTKLSKGDLALAKICVEWADARDYMKQALAGWSKAEYRFSLDWLLRSVNSVVTGEAKFLYLHDKNAAQIQKGLDTAIKHIDTCLNMISGRLGLDHDQVFFGRFGIPVLVHYLDRRNGLMDQKERDKLLFWFVQAGMWGRFSGSTESYIDQDLAALQGEDGGLDKLLEQLRLWHGGLRAEPGHFTGWSLGARFYPVLYLLTRMGEARDWGTGLPLKTSLLGRMSKLEVHHIFPKAQLYAKKYLRAEVNALANFCFLTKDTNLNISDRLPEEYFSEIEKAHPGALESQWIPTDPELRKIENFGRFLDARKELLAKELNKQMEGLLHGDQRWLSGSVRVPEASDKVLGGITSAEEEDLLDDIRVWMQDKDLSQGLLSYDFADPITGEQKAVFDLAWPTGIQEELSQPVAVLLNEDNETLAIASRAGFRCFTSPDAFKQYVSEEILGMSMAV
;
A
#
# COMPACT_ATOMS: atom_id res chain seq x y z
N LEU A 1 46.55 2.71 23.47
CA LEU A 1 47.58 2.65 22.41
C LEU A 1 47.77 1.23 21.89
N THR A 2 47.97 0.24 22.77
CA THR A 2 48.21 -1.17 22.39
C THR A 2 47.06 -1.83 21.62
N GLN A 3 45.80 -1.56 21.99
CA GLN A 3 44.62 -2.02 21.22
C GLN A 3 44.46 -1.35 19.84
N LEU A 4 44.96 -0.11 19.68
CA LEU A 4 44.96 0.61 18.40
C LEU A 4 46.08 0.10 17.48
N LEU A 5 47.23 -0.26 18.05
CA LEU A 5 48.33 -0.88 17.32
C LEU A 5 47.97 -2.30 16.86
N GLY A 6 47.19 -3.06 17.64
CA GLY A 6 46.73 -4.38 17.23
C GLY A 6 45.84 -4.42 15.98
N ILE A 7 45.32 -3.28 15.52
CA ILE A 7 44.55 -3.19 14.27
C ILE A 7 45.45 -3.45 13.05
N THR A 8 46.75 -3.11 13.10
CA THR A 8 47.68 -3.37 11.99
C THR A 8 48.07 -4.83 11.85
N ASP A 9 47.83 -5.63 12.89
CA ASP A 9 48.14 -7.06 12.93
C ASP A 9 46.93 -7.94 12.57
N ILE A 10 45.78 -7.32 12.23
CA ILE A 10 44.59 -8.03 11.75
C ILE A 10 44.85 -8.46 10.31
N ASP A 11 44.98 -9.76 10.10
CA ASP A 11 45.07 -10.35 8.78
C ASP A 11 43.68 -10.32 8.11
N LEU A 12 43.50 -9.38 7.19
CA LEU A 12 42.27 -9.23 6.42
C LEU A 12 42.34 -10.14 5.20
N HIS A 13 41.64 -11.27 5.26
CA HIS A 13 41.52 -12.17 4.12
C HIS A 13 40.68 -11.49 3.03
N ILE A 14 41.30 -11.20 1.88
CA ILE A 14 40.64 -10.62 0.71
C ILE A 14 40.49 -11.73 -0.32
N ASP A 15 39.26 -12.22 -0.49
CA ASP A 15 38.89 -13.09 -1.60
C ASP A 15 38.28 -12.23 -2.72
N GLU A 16 38.97 -12.15 -3.86
CA GLU A 16 38.44 -11.50 -5.05
C GLU A 16 37.50 -12.46 -5.81
N VAL A 17 36.19 -12.19 -5.71
CA VAL A 17 35.17 -12.91 -6.47
C VAL A 17 34.93 -12.20 -7.79
N THR A 18 35.58 -12.65 -8.87
CA THR A 18 35.46 -12.07 -10.22
C THR A 18 35.00 -13.10 -11.25
N GLY A 19 34.09 -12.71 -12.15
CA GLY A 19 33.59 -13.54 -13.25
C GLY A 19 32.27 -13.01 -13.82
N GLU A 20 31.99 -13.21 -15.10
CA GLU A 20 30.71 -12.79 -15.72
C GLU A 20 29.47 -13.46 -15.07
N ASP A 21 29.67 -14.58 -14.38
CA ASP A 21 28.66 -15.34 -13.64
C ASP A 21 28.38 -14.78 -12.23
N LYS A 22 29.13 -13.77 -11.77
CA LYS A 22 29.01 -13.16 -10.43
C LYS A 22 28.11 -11.93 -10.49
N THR A 23 26.82 -12.17 -10.72
CA THR A 23 25.78 -11.13 -10.76
C THR A 23 25.62 -10.44 -9.40
N VAL A 24 24.93 -9.28 -9.38
CA VAL A 24 24.56 -8.56 -8.14
C VAL A 24 23.93 -9.51 -7.11
N ASP A 25 23.04 -10.39 -7.57
CA ASP A 25 22.36 -11.39 -6.73
C ASP A 25 23.36 -12.34 -6.08
N VAL A 26 24.30 -12.88 -6.85
CA VAL A 26 25.34 -13.79 -6.36
C VAL A 26 26.27 -13.10 -5.35
N VAL A 27 26.63 -11.83 -5.58
CA VAL A 27 27.48 -11.06 -4.66
C VAL A 27 26.76 -10.80 -3.33
N VAL A 28 25.47 -10.43 -3.39
CA VAL A 28 24.63 -10.26 -2.20
C VAL A 28 24.52 -11.57 -1.42
N ASP A 29 24.28 -12.69 -2.11
CA ASP A 29 24.17 -14.01 -1.50
C ASP A 29 25.48 -14.43 -0.81
N ILE A 30 26.63 -14.25 -1.47
CA ILE A 30 27.96 -14.53 -0.89
C ILE A 30 28.19 -13.65 0.34
N PHE A 31 27.93 -12.35 0.24
CA PHE A 31 28.10 -11.43 1.37
C PHE A 31 27.24 -11.85 2.56
N ASN A 32 25.96 -12.18 2.33
CA ASN A 32 25.04 -12.59 3.38
C ASN A 32 25.38 -13.96 3.98
N LEU A 33 25.95 -14.87 3.18
CA LEU A 33 26.43 -16.18 3.66
C LEU A 33 27.65 -16.01 4.57
N VAL A 34 28.61 -15.16 4.19
CA VAL A 34 29.81 -14.86 4.99
C VAL A 34 29.45 -14.03 6.22
N ASN A 35 28.51 -13.08 6.10
CA ASN A 35 28.06 -12.18 7.16
C ASN A 35 26.81 -12.71 7.91
N SER A 36 26.73 -14.03 8.12
CA SER A 36 25.55 -14.69 8.69
C SER A 36 25.14 -14.23 10.09
N GLY A 37 26.06 -13.61 10.85
CA GLY A 37 25.80 -13.03 12.19
C GLY A 37 25.72 -11.51 12.23
N GLY A 38 25.79 -10.82 11.08
CA GLY A 38 25.82 -9.35 11.00
C GLY A 38 24.63 -8.76 10.24
N THR A 39 24.66 -7.45 9.98
CA THR A 39 23.64 -6.78 9.16
C THR A 39 23.70 -7.32 7.73
N LYS A 40 22.60 -7.92 7.29
CA LYS A 40 22.46 -8.39 5.91
C LYS A 40 22.49 -7.23 4.92
N LEU A 41 22.84 -7.52 3.67
CA LEU A 41 22.94 -6.58 2.57
C LEU A 41 21.85 -6.86 1.53
N SER A 42 21.11 -5.83 1.10
CA SER A 42 20.08 -5.94 0.05
C SER A 42 20.70 -5.63 -1.30
N LYS A 43 19.96 -5.90 -2.40
CA LYS A 43 20.42 -5.50 -3.74
C LYS A 43 20.52 -3.97 -3.82
N GLY A 44 19.54 -3.28 -3.24
CA GLY A 44 19.53 -1.83 -3.12
C GLY A 44 20.70 -1.28 -2.29
N ASP A 45 21.04 -1.92 -1.17
CA ASP A 45 22.18 -1.52 -0.33
C ASP A 45 23.51 -1.72 -1.04
N LEU A 46 23.70 -2.84 -1.77
CA LEU A 46 24.92 -3.06 -2.55
C LEU A 46 25.05 -2.03 -3.67
N ALA A 47 23.95 -1.72 -4.37
CA ALA A 47 23.93 -0.67 -5.38
C ALA A 47 24.27 0.69 -4.76
N LEU A 48 23.64 1.05 -3.64
CA LEU A 48 23.91 2.30 -2.94
C LEU A 48 25.34 2.37 -2.38
N ALA A 49 25.90 1.26 -1.89
CA ALA A 49 27.28 1.20 -1.41
C ALA A 49 28.27 1.49 -2.54
N LYS A 50 28.07 0.89 -3.73
CA LYS A 50 28.87 1.20 -4.92
C LYS A 50 28.77 2.68 -5.30
N ILE A 51 27.57 3.26 -5.27
CA ILE A 51 27.35 4.69 -5.52
C ILE A 51 28.13 5.54 -4.52
N CYS A 52 28.12 5.17 -3.23
CA CYS A 52 28.81 5.91 -2.17
C CYS A 52 30.34 5.91 -2.31
N VAL A 53 30.94 5.00 -3.09
CA VAL A 53 32.38 5.01 -3.39
C VAL A 53 32.74 6.23 -4.24
N GLU A 54 31.90 6.59 -5.22
CA GLU A 54 32.13 7.75 -6.08
C GLU A 54 31.45 9.02 -5.55
N TRP A 55 30.36 8.87 -4.80
CA TRP A 55 29.57 9.97 -4.23
C TRP A 55 29.20 9.69 -2.77
N ALA A 56 30.11 10.04 -1.87
CA ALA A 56 29.97 9.77 -0.43
C ALA A 56 28.65 10.30 0.19
N ASP A 57 28.13 11.42 -0.29
CA ASP A 57 26.93 12.07 0.27
C ASP A 57 25.60 11.49 -0.26
N ALA A 58 25.63 10.52 -1.18
CA ALA A 58 24.43 10.00 -1.85
C ALA A 58 23.34 9.54 -0.88
N ARG A 59 23.74 8.78 0.16
CA ARG A 59 22.83 8.24 1.16
C ARG A 59 22.15 9.32 1.99
N ASP A 60 22.91 10.34 2.41
CA ASP A 60 22.38 11.43 3.23
C ASP A 60 21.45 12.32 2.40
N TYR A 61 21.76 12.54 1.13
CA TYR A 61 20.89 13.27 0.21
C TYR A 61 19.55 12.56 0.01
N MET A 62 19.55 11.23 -0.18
CA MET A 62 18.32 10.43 -0.24
C MET A 62 17.52 10.49 1.07
N LYS A 63 18.18 10.38 2.23
CA LYS A 63 17.52 10.49 3.54
C LYS A 63 16.85 11.85 3.74
N GLN A 64 17.46 12.94 3.26
CA GLN A 64 16.85 14.28 3.32
C GLN A 64 15.56 14.35 2.50
N ALA A 65 15.54 13.77 1.29
CA ALA A 65 14.33 13.69 0.47
C ALA A 65 13.22 12.87 1.18
N LEU A 66 13.55 11.69 1.70
CA LEU A 66 12.64 10.84 2.47
C LEU A 66 12.07 11.57 3.70
N ALA A 67 12.90 12.31 4.43
CA ALA A 67 12.45 13.13 5.56
C ALA A 67 11.51 14.26 5.12
N GLY A 68 11.68 14.80 3.91
CA GLY A 68 10.74 15.74 3.29
C GLY A 68 9.35 15.14 3.11
N TRP A 69 9.26 13.98 2.48
CA TRP A 69 7.98 13.27 2.29
C TRP A 69 7.36 12.81 3.60
N SER A 70 8.17 12.40 4.59
CA SER A 70 7.69 12.04 5.93
C SER A 70 6.98 13.18 6.63
N LYS A 71 7.46 14.43 6.48
CA LYS A 71 6.77 15.64 6.99
C LYS A 71 5.44 15.91 6.28
N ALA A 72 5.30 15.45 5.04
CA ALA A 72 4.06 15.48 4.27
C ALA A 72 3.19 14.23 4.49
N GLU A 73 3.43 13.49 5.58
CA GLU A 73 2.69 12.27 5.96
C GLU A 73 2.80 11.08 5.00
N TYR A 74 3.82 11.05 4.13
CA TYR A 74 4.18 9.90 3.29
C TYR A 74 5.47 9.22 3.78
N ARG A 75 5.51 7.89 3.90
CA ARG A 75 6.68 7.17 4.45
C ARG A 75 7.28 6.18 3.46
N PHE A 76 8.40 6.53 2.82
CA PHE A 76 9.08 5.65 1.86
C PHE A 76 10.41 5.11 2.39
N SER A 77 10.92 4.03 1.78
CA SER A 77 12.24 3.46 2.09
C SER A 77 13.32 3.95 1.13
N LEU A 78 14.60 3.75 1.50
CA LEU A 78 15.74 4.01 0.63
C LEU A 78 15.71 3.15 -0.63
N ASP A 79 15.36 1.87 -0.49
CA ASP A 79 15.22 0.95 -1.62
C ASP A 79 14.16 1.45 -2.61
N TRP A 80 12.97 1.80 -2.11
CA TRP A 80 11.90 2.36 -2.95
C TRP A 80 12.33 3.61 -3.74
N LEU A 81 13.08 4.52 -3.09
CA LEU A 81 13.62 5.70 -3.77
C LEU A 81 14.64 5.31 -4.82
N LEU A 82 15.56 4.39 -4.48
CA LEU A 82 16.58 3.90 -5.40
C LEU A 82 15.96 3.23 -6.64
N ARG A 83 14.83 2.53 -6.50
CA ARG A 83 14.07 1.98 -7.64
C ARG A 83 13.56 3.08 -8.58
N SER A 84 13.09 4.19 -8.02
CA SER A 84 12.67 5.36 -8.82
C SER A 84 13.85 6.04 -9.51
N VAL A 85 15.01 6.11 -8.84
CA VAL A 85 16.25 6.58 -9.49
C VAL A 85 16.67 5.66 -10.62
N ASN A 86 16.63 4.35 -10.39
CA ASN A 86 17.00 3.35 -11.38
C ASN A 86 16.11 3.43 -12.62
N SER A 87 14.79 3.57 -12.45
CA SER A 87 13.88 3.68 -13.59
C SER A 87 14.16 4.92 -14.45
N VAL A 88 14.63 6.03 -13.87
CA VAL A 88 15.08 7.21 -14.62
C VAL A 88 16.41 6.95 -15.33
N VAL A 89 17.40 6.42 -14.61
CA VAL A 89 18.79 6.33 -15.09
C VAL A 89 18.99 5.23 -16.12
N THR A 90 18.36 4.07 -15.92
CA THR A 90 18.55 2.86 -16.74
C THR A 90 17.32 2.54 -17.58
N GLY A 91 16.14 2.93 -17.13
CA GLY A 91 14.88 2.53 -17.76
C GLY A 91 14.37 1.16 -17.32
N GLU A 92 14.94 0.60 -16.25
CA GLU A 92 14.61 -0.73 -15.72
C GLU A 92 14.40 -0.69 -14.20
N ALA A 93 13.71 -1.69 -13.67
CA ALA A 93 13.49 -1.86 -12.23
C ALA A 93 14.70 -2.50 -11.53
N LYS A 94 15.33 -3.49 -12.19
CA LYS A 94 16.45 -4.26 -11.61
C LYS A 94 17.72 -3.43 -11.50
N PHE A 95 18.40 -3.52 -10.36
CA PHE A 95 19.65 -2.79 -10.09
C PHE A 95 20.88 -3.28 -10.87
N LEU A 96 20.68 -4.10 -11.91
CA LEU A 96 21.75 -4.73 -12.69
C LEU A 96 22.64 -3.70 -13.39
N TYR A 97 22.11 -2.56 -13.83
CA TYR A 97 22.88 -1.58 -14.62
C TYR A 97 23.16 -0.27 -13.91
N LEU A 98 22.64 -0.08 -12.68
CA LEU A 98 22.80 1.18 -11.96
C LEU A 98 24.26 1.42 -11.56
N HIS A 99 24.98 0.33 -11.25
CA HIS A 99 26.38 0.40 -10.83
C HIS A 99 27.38 0.70 -11.95
N ASP A 100 26.97 0.60 -13.21
CA ASP A 100 27.79 0.95 -14.37
C ASP A 100 27.72 2.45 -14.71
N LYS A 101 26.95 3.22 -13.94
CA LYS A 101 26.74 4.66 -14.13
C LYS A 101 27.65 5.44 -13.21
N ASN A 102 28.18 6.54 -13.71
CA ASN A 102 29.04 7.41 -12.90
C ASN A 102 28.22 8.26 -11.92
N ALA A 103 28.87 8.77 -10.87
CA ALA A 103 28.26 9.63 -9.85
C ALA A 103 27.42 10.79 -10.43
N ALA A 104 27.89 11.47 -11.48
CA ALA A 104 27.18 12.61 -12.06
C ALA A 104 25.85 12.20 -12.73
N GLN A 105 25.81 11.04 -13.39
CA GLN A 105 24.58 10.48 -13.96
C GLN A 105 23.57 10.13 -12.87
N ILE A 106 24.06 9.55 -11.76
CA ILE A 106 23.22 9.11 -10.64
C ILE A 106 22.68 10.31 -9.86
N GLN A 107 23.51 11.32 -9.59
CA GLN A 107 23.07 12.56 -8.94
C GLN A 107 21.98 13.24 -9.76
N LYS A 108 22.19 13.40 -11.08
CA LYS A 108 21.17 13.94 -11.98
C LYS A 108 19.89 13.09 -11.98
N GLY A 109 20.05 11.76 -12.03
CA GLY A 109 18.93 10.83 -11.98
C GLY A 109 18.12 10.94 -10.69
N LEU A 110 18.78 11.13 -9.55
CA LEU A 110 18.13 11.32 -8.25
C LEU A 110 17.40 12.66 -8.17
N ASP A 111 18.00 13.76 -8.64
CA ASP A 111 17.31 15.06 -8.71
C ASP A 111 16.06 14.99 -9.59
N THR A 112 16.17 14.33 -10.75
CA THR A 112 15.04 14.09 -11.65
C THR A 112 13.96 13.22 -10.99
N ALA A 113 14.36 12.13 -10.33
CA ALA A 113 13.43 11.23 -9.65
C ALA A 113 12.68 11.95 -8.52
N ILE A 114 13.37 12.71 -7.65
CA ILE A 114 12.74 13.50 -6.58
C ILE A 114 11.70 14.46 -7.15
N LYS A 115 12.07 15.23 -8.18
CA LYS A 115 11.16 16.18 -8.85
C LYS A 115 9.91 15.49 -9.41
N HIS A 116 10.08 14.33 -10.05
CA HIS A 116 8.96 13.61 -10.62
C HIS A 116 8.11 12.90 -9.56
N ILE A 117 8.71 12.40 -8.48
CA ILE A 117 7.97 11.89 -7.32
C ILE A 117 7.10 13.00 -6.73
N ASP A 118 7.64 14.20 -6.50
CA ASP A 118 6.85 15.34 -6.04
C ASP A 118 5.70 15.65 -6.99
N THR A 119 5.94 15.59 -8.30
CA THR A 119 4.89 15.78 -9.31
C THR A 119 3.81 14.71 -9.21
N CYS A 120 4.19 13.43 -9.07
CA CYS A 120 3.27 12.32 -8.88
C CYS A 120 2.43 12.48 -7.61
N LEU A 121 3.06 12.75 -6.47
CA LEU A 121 2.37 12.92 -5.19
C LEU A 121 1.38 14.10 -5.26
N ASN A 122 1.77 15.22 -5.88
CA ASN A 122 0.87 16.37 -6.07
C ASN A 122 -0.33 16.02 -6.97
N MET A 123 -0.12 15.27 -8.07
CA MET A 123 -1.22 14.84 -8.93
C MET A 123 -2.15 13.86 -8.21
N ILE A 124 -1.59 12.88 -7.49
CA ILE A 124 -2.35 11.86 -6.77
C ILE A 124 -3.15 12.49 -5.62
N SER A 125 -2.49 13.28 -4.76
CA SER A 125 -3.17 14.01 -3.68
C SER A 125 -4.20 15.00 -4.21
N GLY A 126 -3.84 15.82 -5.21
CA GLY A 126 -4.73 16.86 -5.72
C GLY A 126 -5.92 16.35 -6.53
N ARG A 127 -5.77 15.25 -7.29
CA ARG A 127 -6.83 14.74 -8.19
C ARG A 127 -7.61 13.57 -7.60
N LEU A 128 -6.95 12.70 -6.85
CA LEU A 128 -7.53 11.48 -6.27
C LEU A 128 -7.77 11.61 -4.76
N GLY A 129 -7.18 12.62 -4.11
CA GLY A 129 -7.31 12.85 -2.68
C GLY A 129 -6.45 11.94 -1.81
N LEU A 130 -5.60 11.08 -2.37
CA LEU A 130 -4.74 10.16 -1.61
C LEU A 130 -3.52 10.91 -1.05
N ASP A 131 -3.70 11.45 0.15
CA ASP A 131 -2.90 12.55 0.71
C ASP A 131 -1.94 12.14 1.85
N HIS A 132 -1.92 10.87 2.26
CA HIS A 132 -1.03 10.37 3.31
C HIS A 132 -0.79 8.85 3.19
N ASP A 133 0.17 8.33 3.95
CA ASP A 133 0.70 6.96 3.86
C ASP A 133 -0.36 5.85 3.92
N GLN A 134 -1.31 5.96 4.86
CA GLN A 134 -2.31 4.92 5.12
C GLN A 134 -3.28 4.69 3.95
N VAL A 135 -3.54 5.73 3.15
CA VAL A 135 -4.42 5.66 1.97
C VAL A 135 -3.63 5.62 0.66
N PHE A 136 -2.30 5.70 0.73
CA PHE A 136 -1.44 5.70 -0.46
C PHE A 136 -1.12 4.27 -0.91
N PHE A 137 -2.11 3.64 -1.54
CA PHE A 137 -1.93 2.34 -2.18
C PHE A 137 -1.05 2.40 -3.44
N GLY A 138 -0.63 1.24 -3.96
CA GLY A 138 0.07 1.18 -5.25
C GLY A 138 1.43 1.88 -5.28
N ARG A 139 2.13 1.96 -4.13
CA ARG A 139 3.41 2.68 -3.95
C ARG A 139 4.46 2.37 -5.02
N PHE A 140 4.53 1.11 -5.46
CA PHE A 140 5.47 0.64 -6.48
C PHE A 140 5.05 0.98 -7.93
N GLY A 141 3.89 1.61 -8.12
CA GLY A 141 3.54 2.27 -9.38
C GLY A 141 4.28 3.60 -9.58
N ILE A 142 4.82 4.20 -8.52
CA ILE A 142 5.54 5.49 -8.63
C ILE A 142 6.80 5.40 -9.49
N PRO A 143 7.69 4.40 -9.38
CA PRO A 143 8.78 4.22 -10.33
C PRO A 143 8.36 4.22 -11.81
N VAL A 144 7.18 3.66 -12.13
CA VAL A 144 6.62 3.63 -13.49
C VAL A 144 6.13 5.03 -13.90
N LEU A 145 5.40 5.72 -13.03
CA LEU A 145 4.96 7.10 -13.27
C LEU A 145 6.15 8.07 -13.45
N VAL A 146 7.18 7.93 -12.60
CA VAL A 146 8.40 8.72 -12.65
C VAL A 146 9.13 8.52 -13.99
N HIS A 147 9.27 7.27 -14.43
CA HIS A 147 9.85 6.96 -15.74
C HIS A 147 9.04 7.58 -16.88
N TYR A 148 7.71 7.48 -16.82
CA TYR A 148 6.83 8.10 -17.81
C TYR A 148 7.02 9.62 -17.90
N LEU A 149 7.10 10.28 -16.74
CA LEU A 149 7.29 11.73 -16.67
C LEU A 149 8.66 12.18 -17.18
N ASP A 150 9.72 11.39 -16.95
CA ASP A 150 11.08 11.69 -17.43
C ASP A 150 11.20 11.56 -18.97
N ARG A 151 10.55 10.56 -19.57
CA ARG A 151 10.60 10.30 -21.02
C ARG A 151 9.65 11.17 -21.84
N ARG A 152 8.77 11.89 -21.18
CA ARG A 152 7.78 12.77 -21.82
C ARG A 152 8.43 14.04 -22.36
N ASN A 153 7.95 14.47 -23.53
CA ASN A 153 8.23 15.79 -24.06
C ASN A 153 7.03 16.73 -23.88
N GLY A 154 7.29 17.97 -23.44
CA GLY A 154 6.28 19.04 -23.35
C GLY A 154 5.43 19.01 -22.07
N LEU A 155 4.34 19.80 -22.06
CA LEU A 155 3.42 19.92 -20.93
C LEU A 155 2.35 18.82 -20.96
N MET A 156 2.12 18.19 -19.80
CA MET A 156 1.09 17.16 -19.64
C MET A 156 -0.29 17.79 -19.65
N ASP A 157 -1.15 17.33 -20.56
CA ASP A 157 -2.53 17.76 -20.58
C ASP A 157 -3.38 16.99 -19.55
N GLN A 158 -4.60 17.47 -19.33
CA GLN A 158 -5.50 16.87 -18.35
C GLN A 158 -5.87 15.42 -18.69
N LYS A 159 -6.07 15.11 -19.98
CA LYS A 159 -6.54 13.79 -20.42
C LYS A 159 -5.47 12.73 -20.21
N GLU A 160 -4.23 13.07 -20.53
CA GLU A 160 -3.09 12.21 -20.30
C GLU A 160 -2.82 12.01 -18.80
N ARG A 161 -2.84 13.10 -18.02
CA ARG A 161 -2.70 13.03 -16.55
C ARG A 161 -3.75 12.11 -15.93
N ASP A 162 -5.02 12.34 -16.24
CA ASP A 162 -6.12 11.59 -15.64
C ASP A 162 -6.09 10.11 -16.11
N LYS A 163 -5.62 9.82 -17.33
CA LYS A 163 -5.38 8.45 -17.80
C LYS A 163 -4.22 7.75 -17.10
N LEU A 164 -3.13 8.46 -16.81
CA LEU A 164 -2.02 7.94 -16.00
C LEU A 164 -2.49 7.62 -14.57
N LEU A 165 -3.30 8.51 -13.99
CA LEU A 165 -3.91 8.29 -12.67
C LEU A 165 -4.93 7.14 -12.67
N PHE A 166 -5.69 6.95 -13.76
CA PHE A 166 -6.56 5.78 -13.93
C PHE A 166 -5.75 4.48 -13.86
N TRP A 167 -4.61 4.40 -14.58
CA TRP A 167 -3.72 3.24 -14.48
C TRP A 167 -3.22 3.04 -13.04
N PHE A 168 -2.76 4.11 -12.37
CA PHE A 168 -2.27 4.04 -11.00
C PHE A 168 -3.33 3.48 -10.03
N VAL A 169 -4.57 3.98 -10.12
CA VAL A 169 -5.68 3.50 -9.28
C VAL A 169 -5.97 2.03 -9.54
N GLN A 170 -6.03 1.61 -10.80
CA GLN A 170 -6.30 0.22 -11.17
C GLN A 170 -5.17 -0.72 -10.71
N ALA A 171 -3.90 -0.32 -10.90
CA ALA A 171 -2.75 -1.09 -10.44
C ALA A 171 -2.73 -1.24 -8.91
N GLY A 172 -3.03 -0.17 -8.17
CA GLY A 172 -3.13 -0.20 -6.70
C GLY A 172 -4.31 -1.04 -6.21
N MET A 173 -5.51 -0.79 -6.74
CA MET A 173 -6.76 -1.45 -6.35
C MET A 173 -6.74 -2.96 -6.57
N TRP A 174 -6.08 -3.44 -7.63
CA TRP A 174 -5.97 -4.87 -7.91
C TRP A 174 -4.71 -5.50 -7.32
N GLY A 175 -3.86 -4.73 -6.65
CA GLY A 175 -2.64 -5.25 -6.02
C GLY A 175 -1.59 -5.73 -7.01
N ARG A 176 -1.44 -5.03 -8.13
CA ARG A 176 -0.45 -5.29 -9.19
C ARG A 176 0.97 -5.56 -8.66
N PHE A 177 1.35 -4.90 -7.57
CA PHE A 177 2.69 -4.96 -6.97
C PHE A 177 2.73 -5.70 -5.62
N SER A 178 1.74 -6.54 -5.32
CA SER A 178 1.73 -7.34 -4.08
C SER A 178 2.60 -8.62 -4.16
N GLY A 179 2.99 -9.01 -5.37
CA GLY A 179 3.84 -10.18 -5.65
C GLY A 179 5.24 -9.79 -6.13
N SER A 180 5.63 -10.25 -7.34
CA SER A 180 6.95 -9.98 -7.95
C SER A 180 7.07 -8.54 -8.44
N THR A 181 7.27 -7.61 -7.51
CA THR A 181 7.30 -6.17 -7.74
C THR A 181 8.25 -5.78 -8.88
N GLU A 182 9.49 -6.28 -8.89
CA GLU A 182 10.48 -5.98 -9.93
C GLU A 182 10.03 -6.40 -11.33
N SER A 183 9.55 -7.63 -11.46
CA SER A 183 9.14 -8.17 -12.76
C SER A 183 7.97 -7.37 -13.34
N TYR A 184 7.09 -6.89 -12.48
CA TYR A 184 5.94 -6.10 -12.87
C TYR A 184 6.28 -4.66 -13.22
N ILE A 185 7.17 -4.02 -12.46
CA ILE A 185 7.72 -2.72 -12.85
C ILE A 185 8.42 -2.86 -14.21
N ASP A 186 9.27 -3.87 -14.44
CA ASP A 186 9.95 -4.06 -15.74
C ASP A 186 8.96 -4.24 -16.91
N GLN A 187 7.90 -5.03 -16.73
CA GLN A 187 6.85 -5.20 -17.74
C GLN A 187 6.15 -3.87 -18.06
N ASP A 188 5.82 -3.10 -17.02
CA ASP A 188 5.11 -1.84 -17.15
C ASP A 188 6.01 -0.76 -17.78
N LEU A 189 7.31 -0.72 -17.44
CA LEU A 189 8.32 0.14 -18.08
C LEU A 189 8.49 -0.22 -19.55
N ALA A 190 8.56 -1.51 -19.90
CA ALA A 190 8.64 -1.96 -21.29
C ALA A 190 7.39 -1.56 -22.11
N ALA A 191 6.21 -1.55 -21.49
CA ALA A 191 4.97 -1.10 -22.14
C ALA A 191 4.98 0.39 -22.49
N LEU A 192 5.77 1.20 -21.78
CA LEU A 192 5.97 2.63 -22.05
C LEU A 192 7.00 2.91 -23.15
N GLN A 193 7.79 1.92 -23.57
CA GLN A 193 8.88 2.08 -24.54
C GLN A 193 8.46 1.70 -25.98
N GLY A 194 9.15 2.30 -26.95
CA GLY A 194 8.96 2.04 -28.39
C GLY A 194 7.96 3.00 -29.07
N GLU A 195 7.89 2.94 -30.41
CA GLU A 195 6.99 3.78 -31.21
C GLU A 195 5.51 3.52 -30.92
N ASP A 196 5.16 2.27 -30.60
CA ASP A 196 3.82 1.84 -30.19
C ASP A 196 3.64 1.82 -28.65
N GLY A 197 4.59 2.37 -27.90
CA GLY A 197 4.57 2.44 -26.43
C GLY A 197 3.66 3.54 -25.88
N GLY A 198 3.37 3.49 -24.59
CA GLY A 198 2.66 4.57 -23.87
C GLY A 198 1.47 4.09 -23.05
N LEU A 199 0.60 5.03 -22.66
CA LEU A 199 -0.47 4.75 -21.69
C LEU A 199 -1.51 3.73 -22.19
N ASP A 200 -1.80 3.67 -23.49
CA ASP A 200 -2.72 2.68 -24.04
C ASP A 200 -2.16 1.26 -23.86
N LYS A 201 -0.89 1.05 -24.23
CA LYS A 201 -0.21 -0.24 -24.09
C LYS A 201 -0.03 -0.63 -22.62
N LEU A 202 0.23 0.34 -21.76
CA LEU A 202 0.29 0.12 -20.31
C LEU A 202 -1.07 -0.35 -19.75
N LEU A 203 -2.19 0.19 -20.24
CA LEU A 203 -3.53 -0.28 -19.86
C LEU A 203 -3.89 -1.64 -20.48
N GLU A 204 -3.41 -1.94 -21.69
CA GLU A 204 -3.56 -3.27 -22.30
C GLU A 204 -2.85 -4.35 -21.47
N GLN A 205 -1.62 -4.08 -21.02
CA GLN A 205 -0.90 -4.98 -20.11
C GLN A 205 -1.70 -5.24 -18.83
N LEU A 206 -2.28 -4.20 -18.24
CA LEU A 206 -3.10 -4.34 -17.04
C LEU A 206 -4.35 -5.19 -17.29
N ARG A 207 -4.99 -5.04 -18.46
CA ARG A 207 -6.13 -5.88 -18.88
C ARG A 207 -5.75 -7.32 -19.16
N LEU A 208 -4.58 -7.57 -19.74
CA LEU A 208 -4.10 -8.92 -19.99
C LEU A 208 -3.82 -9.66 -18.67
N TRP A 209 -3.37 -8.92 -17.65
CA TRP A 209 -3.09 -9.47 -16.32
C TRP A 209 -4.37 -9.71 -15.49
N HIS A 210 -5.22 -8.69 -15.33
CA HIS A 210 -6.40 -8.77 -14.45
C HIS A 210 -7.70 -9.19 -15.16
N GLY A 211 -7.80 -8.95 -16.46
CA GLY A 211 -9.06 -8.99 -17.20
C GLY A 211 -9.78 -7.64 -17.23
N GLY A 212 -11.09 -7.64 -16.95
CA GLY A 212 -11.88 -6.41 -16.94
C GLY A 212 -11.40 -5.41 -15.87
N LEU A 213 -11.44 -4.11 -16.20
CA LEU A 213 -11.09 -3.01 -15.26
C LEU A 213 -12.32 -2.37 -14.60
N ARG A 214 -13.48 -2.97 -14.80
CA ARG A 214 -14.74 -2.53 -14.20
C ARG A 214 -14.83 -3.04 -12.77
N ALA A 215 -15.27 -2.17 -11.85
CA ALA A 215 -15.58 -2.60 -10.49
C ALA A 215 -16.97 -3.23 -10.42
N GLU A 216 -17.12 -4.28 -9.62
CA GLU A 216 -18.37 -4.94 -9.33
C GLU A 216 -18.67 -4.91 -7.83
N PRO A 217 -19.94 -5.10 -7.40
CA PRO A 217 -20.29 -5.09 -5.99
C PRO A 217 -19.49 -6.11 -5.17
N GLY A 218 -19.14 -7.26 -5.77
CA GLY A 218 -18.33 -8.31 -5.15
C GLY A 218 -16.92 -7.87 -4.71
N HIS A 219 -16.37 -6.80 -5.30
CA HIS A 219 -15.05 -6.28 -4.90
C HIS A 219 -15.08 -5.45 -3.60
N PHE A 220 -16.26 -5.02 -3.14
CA PHE A 220 -16.44 -4.25 -1.90
C PHE A 220 -16.76 -5.15 -0.69
N THR A 221 -16.28 -6.39 -0.72
CA THR A 221 -16.50 -7.42 0.33
C THR A 221 -15.40 -7.44 1.39
N GLY A 222 -14.25 -6.80 1.14
CA GLY A 222 -13.15 -6.69 2.09
C GLY A 222 -13.59 -6.01 3.40
N TRP A 223 -12.93 -6.36 4.50
CA TRP A 223 -13.38 -6.04 5.84
C TRP A 223 -12.28 -5.48 6.75
N SER A 224 -11.11 -5.17 6.20
CA SER A 224 -9.99 -4.63 6.96
C SER A 224 -9.53 -3.26 6.42
N LEU A 225 -8.85 -2.48 7.27
CA LEU A 225 -8.25 -1.20 6.86
C LEU A 225 -7.08 -1.39 5.88
N GLY A 226 -6.47 -2.59 5.85
CA GLY A 226 -5.46 -3.00 4.87
C GLY A 226 -6.05 -3.59 3.58
N ALA A 227 -7.38 -3.78 3.50
CA ALA A 227 -8.04 -4.26 2.30
C ALA A 227 -7.83 -3.25 1.16
N ARG A 228 -7.55 -3.76 -0.04
CA ARG A 228 -7.26 -2.97 -1.25
C ARG A 228 -8.29 -1.87 -1.55
N PHE A 229 -9.51 -2.06 -1.09
CA PHE A 229 -10.63 -1.15 -1.31
C PHE A 229 -10.86 -0.11 -0.20
N TYR A 230 -10.15 -0.18 0.93
CA TYR A 230 -10.20 0.89 1.93
C TYR A 230 -9.66 2.22 1.38
N PRO A 231 -8.45 2.28 0.77
CA PRO A 231 -7.98 3.45 0.05
C PRO A 231 -8.93 3.90 -1.07
N VAL A 232 -9.65 2.96 -1.70
CA VAL A 232 -10.64 3.25 -2.74
C VAL A 232 -11.86 3.97 -2.15
N LEU A 233 -12.36 3.56 -0.98
CA LEU A 233 -13.44 4.27 -0.29
C LEU A 233 -13.01 5.70 0.09
N TYR A 234 -11.77 5.88 0.54
CA TYR A 234 -11.22 7.20 0.83
C TYR A 234 -11.11 8.06 -0.44
N LEU A 235 -10.56 7.50 -1.53
CA LEU A 235 -10.52 8.12 -2.85
C LEU A 235 -11.92 8.54 -3.31
N LEU A 236 -12.92 7.67 -3.18
CA LEU A 236 -14.31 7.99 -3.52
C LEU A 236 -14.82 9.16 -2.68
N THR A 237 -14.56 9.15 -1.37
CA THR A 237 -14.95 10.23 -0.45
C THR A 237 -14.40 11.58 -0.91
N ARG A 238 -13.12 11.60 -1.33
CA ARG A 238 -12.45 12.82 -1.81
C ARG A 238 -12.93 13.23 -3.21
N MET A 239 -12.98 12.32 -4.17
CA MET A 239 -13.35 12.59 -5.57
C MET A 239 -14.84 12.87 -5.76
N GLY A 240 -15.70 12.16 -5.01
CA GLY A 240 -17.15 12.29 -5.06
C GLY A 240 -17.70 13.48 -4.27
N GLU A 241 -16.82 14.27 -3.64
CA GLU A 241 -17.19 15.39 -2.76
C GLU A 241 -18.20 14.99 -1.67
N ALA A 242 -17.98 13.80 -1.06
CA ALA A 242 -18.77 13.30 0.06
C ALA A 242 -18.87 14.35 1.16
N ARG A 243 -20.05 14.47 1.78
CA ARG A 243 -20.33 15.50 2.79
C ARG A 243 -20.32 14.92 4.19
N ASP A 244 -19.77 15.68 5.12
CA ASP A 244 -19.87 15.40 6.55
C ASP A 244 -21.33 15.46 7.00
N TRP A 245 -21.74 14.49 7.81
CA TRP A 245 -23.15 14.37 8.22
C TRP A 245 -23.60 15.36 9.29
N GLY A 246 -22.66 15.97 10.03
CA GLY A 246 -22.97 16.95 11.08
C GLY A 246 -22.89 18.39 10.61
N THR A 247 -22.05 18.67 9.60
CA THR A 247 -21.85 20.03 9.07
C THR A 247 -22.43 20.23 7.67
N GLY A 248 -22.68 19.15 6.93
CA GLY A 248 -23.09 19.19 5.52
C GLY A 248 -21.99 19.65 4.56
N LEU A 249 -20.77 19.91 5.05
CA LEU A 249 -19.66 20.40 4.25
C LEU A 249 -18.93 19.26 3.54
N PRO A 250 -18.38 19.48 2.34
CA PRO A 250 -17.54 18.50 1.67
C PRO A 250 -16.31 18.10 2.51
N LEU A 251 -16.03 16.80 2.58
CA LEU A 251 -14.90 16.21 3.26
C LEU A 251 -13.61 16.38 2.43
N LYS A 252 -13.13 17.62 2.31
CA LYS A 252 -11.90 17.98 1.57
C LYS A 252 -10.67 18.03 2.49
N THR A 253 -9.47 17.94 1.92
CA THR A 253 -8.20 17.92 2.67
C THR A 253 -7.91 19.24 3.41
N SER A 254 -8.51 20.36 2.98
CA SER A 254 -8.25 21.69 3.54
C SER A 254 -9.06 22.05 4.81
N LEU A 255 -9.57 21.06 5.56
CA LEU A 255 -10.27 21.32 6.82
C LEU A 255 -9.26 21.61 7.95
N LEU A 256 -9.40 22.76 8.61
CA LEU A 256 -8.46 23.23 9.65
C LEU A 256 -8.92 22.83 11.05
N GLY A 257 -8.01 22.26 11.85
CA GLY A 257 -8.21 21.96 13.26
C GLY A 257 -8.23 20.46 13.58
N ARG A 258 -7.82 20.10 14.81
CA ARG A 258 -7.71 18.68 15.24
C ARG A 258 -9.04 17.93 15.17
N MET A 259 -10.16 18.62 15.35
CA MET A 259 -11.52 18.05 15.30
C MET A 259 -12.04 17.85 13.86
N SER A 260 -11.35 18.39 12.87
CA SER A 260 -11.73 18.25 11.45
C SER A 260 -10.94 17.17 10.72
N LYS A 261 -10.09 16.42 11.44
CA LYS A 261 -9.49 15.20 10.91
C LYS A 261 -10.59 14.20 10.56
N LEU A 262 -10.41 13.51 9.44
CA LEU A 262 -11.31 12.44 9.04
C LEU A 262 -11.11 11.24 9.95
N GLU A 263 -12.21 10.69 10.44
CA GLU A 263 -12.28 9.44 11.16
C GLU A 263 -13.18 8.47 10.39
N VAL A 264 -12.82 7.20 10.46
CA VAL A 264 -13.69 6.12 9.97
C VAL A 264 -14.86 6.01 10.94
N HIS A 265 -16.07 6.09 10.40
CA HIS A 265 -17.30 5.89 11.12
C HIS A 265 -17.95 4.56 10.69
N HIS A 266 -18.25 3.71 11.67
CA HIS A 266 -19.08 2.52 11.49
C HIS A 266 -20.54 2.94 11.43
N ILE A 267 -21.13 2.90 10.24
CA ILE A 267 -22.50 3.34 9.97
C ILE A 267 -23.47 2.62 10.91
N PHE A 268 -23.38 1.30 10.95
CA PHE A 268 -23.92 0.49 12.03
C PHE A 268 -22.83 0.33 13.10
N PRO A 269 -23.04 0.83 14.33
CA PRO A 269 -22.02 0.85 15.37
C PRO A 269 -21.53 -0.55 15.75
N LYS A 270 -20.20 -0.68 15.93
CA LYS A 270 -19.55 -1.95 16.35
C LYS A 270 -20.24 -2.55 17.58
N ALA A 271 -20.47 -1.75 18.62
CA ALA A 271 -21.05 -2.20 19.88
C ALA A 271 -22.44 -2.85 19.71
N GLN A 272 -23.30 -2.25 18.86
CA GLN A 272 -24.64 -2.76 18.59
C GLN A 272 -24.59 -4.06 17.77
N LEU A 273 -23.71 -4.13 16.77
CA LEU A 273 -23.55 -5.32 15.95
C LEU A 273 -22.99 -6.50 16.75
N TYR A 274 -21.98 -6.29 17.60
CA TYR A 274 -21.46 -7.34 18.46
C TYR A 274 -22.47 -7.81 19.50
N ALA A 275 -23.30 -6.92 20.06
CA ALA A 275 -24.39 -7.31 20.95
C ALA A 275 -25.41 -8.25 20.26
N LYS A 276 -25.56 -8.12 18.93
CA LYS A 276 -26.39 -9.00 18.09
C LYS A 276 -25.65 -10.22 17.53
N LYS A 277 -24.38 -10.43 17.93
CA LYS A 277 -23.52 -11.56 17.54
C LYS A 277 -23.17 -11.61 16.05
N TYR A 278 -23.13 -10.46 15.37
CA TYR A 278 -22.53 -10.37 14.03
C TYR A 278 -21.03 -10.67 14.10
N LEU A 279 -20.50 -11.30 13.05
CA LEU A 279 -19.08 -11.64 12.94
C LEU A 279 -18.26 -10.36 12.68
N ARG A 280 -17.00 -10.31 13.15
CA ARG A 280 -16.14 -9.12 12.92
C ARG A 280 -15.97 -8.78 11.44
N ALA A 281 -15.88 -9.78 10.57
CA ALA A 281 -15.81 -9.57 9.12
C ALA A 281 -17.05 -8.82 8.58
N GLU A 282 -18.23 -9.04 9.17
CA GLU A 282 -19.45 -8.30 8.84
C GLU A 282 -19.44 -6.91 9.49
N VAL A 283 -19.05 -6.81 10.76
CA VAL A 283 -18.96 -5.54 11.50
C VAL A 283 -18.01 -4.55 10.85
N ASN A 284 -16.85 -5.05 10.40
CA ASN A 284 -15.80 -4.28 9.76
C ASN A 284 -15.87 -4.34 8.24
N ALA A 285 -16.96 -4.84 7.65
CA ALA A 285 -17.15 -4.80 6.21
C ALA A 285 -16.96 -3.37 5.69
N LEU A 286 -16.23 -3.20 4.60
CA LEU A 286 -15.97 -1.88 4.01
C LEU A 286 -17.27 -1.12 3.72
N ALA A 287 -18.32 -1.85 3.31
CA ALA A 287 -19.65 -1.31 3.09
C ALA A 287 -20.35 -0.83 4.38
N ASN A 288 -19.79 -1.05 5.58
CA ASN A 288 -20.23 -0.44 6.84
C ASN A 288 -19.43 0.83 7.21
N PHE A 289 -18.43 1.23 6.42
CA PHE A 289 -17.59 2.38 6.75
C PHE A 289 -17.97 3.62 5.96
N CYS A 290 -17.92 4.77 6.60
CA CYS A 290 -17.91 6.07 5.94
C CYS A 290 -16.87 6.97 6.62
N PHE A 291 -16.64 8.16 6.08
CA PHE A 291 -15.72 9.12 6.70
C PHE A 291 -16.49 10.31 7.21
N LEU A 292 -16.16 10.74 8.43
CA LEU A 292 -16.75 11.90 9.07
C LEU A 292 -15.63 12.72 9.73
N THR A 293 -15.90 13.98 10.03
CA THR A 293 -15.05 14.72 10.95
C THR A 293 -15.14 14.10 12.35
N LYS A 294 -14.05 14.17 13.11
CA LYS A 294 -13.99 13.68 14.49
C LYS A 294 -15.15 14.18 15.37
N ASP A 295 -15.52 15.46 15.24
CA ASP A 295 -16.64 16.04 16.00
C ASP A 295 -17.97 15.33 15.68
N THR A 296 -18.29 15.21 14.40
CA THR A 296 -19.49 14.52 13.93
C THR A 296 -19.51 13.05 14.37
N ASN A 297 -18.37 12.36 14.26
CA ASN A 297 -18.25 10.96 14.68
C ASN A 297 -18.56 10.78 16.18
N LEU A 298 -18.00 11.66 17.03
CA LEU A 298 -18.26 11.66 18.48
C LEU A 298 -19.73 11.98 18.81
N ASN A 299 -20.35 12.91 18.08
CA ASN A 299 -21.74 13.30 18.30
C ASN A 299 -22.74 12.19 17.94
N ILE A 300 -22.45 11.38 16.91
CA ILE A 300 -23.30 10.25 16.53
C ILE A 300 -23.14 9.09 17.52
N SER A 301 -21.92 8.85 18.02
CA SER A 301 -21.62 7.78 18.99
C SER A 301 -22.03 6.40 18.47
N ASP A 302 -22.77 5.63 19.28
CA ASP A 302 -23.21 4.26 19.08
C ASP A 302 -24.71 4.16 18.75
N ARG A 303 -25.28 5.27 18.24
CA ARG A 303 -26.67 5.34 17.76
C ARG A 303 -26.87 4.52 16.50
N LEU A 304 -28.03 3.88 16.35
CA LEU A 304 -28.37 3.11 15.15
C LEU A 304 -28.80 4.02 13.99
N PRO A 305 -28.52 3.65 12.72
CA PRO A 305 -28.96 4.41 11.54
C PRO A 305 -30.44 4.77 11.51
N GLU A 306 -31.31 3.89 12.04
CA GLU A 306 -32.75 4.16 12.13
C GLU A 306 -33.10 5.38 12.99
N GLU A 307 -32.23 5.75 13.95
CA GLU A 307 -32.42 6.88 14.83
C GLU A 307 -31.91 8.18 14.19
N TYR A 308 -30.70 8.16 13.61
CA TYR A 308 -29.99 9.40 13.27
C TYR A 308 -30.01 9.77 11.78
N PHE A 309 -30.29 8.83 10.85
CA PHE A 309 -30.33 9.13 9.41
C PHE A 309 -31.38 10.18 9.04
N SER A 310 -32.57 10.09 9.64
CA SER A 310 -33.64 11.04 9.36
C SER A 310 -33.31 12.46 9.87
N GLU A 311 -32.52 12.56 10.94
CA GLU A 311 -32.03 13.82 11.48
C GLU A 311 -30.99 14.44 10.54
N ILE A 312 -30.02 13.64 10.09
CA ILE A 312 -29.00 14.07 9.10
C ILE A 312 -29.67 14.57 7.83
N GLU A 313 -30.56 13.78 7.24
CA GLU A 313 -31.17 14.12 5.94
C GLU A 313 -32.05 15.36 6.05
N LYS A 314 -32.69 15.59 7.20
CA LYS A 314 -33.46 16.82 7.47
C LYS A 314 -32.55 18.04 7.64
N ALA A 315 -31.43 17.90 8.33
CA ALA A 315 -30.49 19.00 8.57
C ALA A 315 -29.65 19.34 7.33
N HIS A 316 -29.24 18.30 6.60
CA HIS A 316 -28.32 18.37 5.47
C HIS A 316 -28.80 17.45 4.33
N PRO A 317 -29.85 17.84 3.57
CA PRO A 317 -30.35 17.06 2.45
C PRO A 317 -29.25 16.66 1.45
N GLY A 318 -29.23 15.39 1.08
CA GLY A 318 -28.24 14.78 0.18
C GLY A 318 -26.90 14.39 0.86
N ALA A 319 -26.73 14.62 2.16
CA ALA A 319 -25.49 14.22 2.85
C ALA A 319 -25.33 12.69 2.90
N LEU A 320 -26.42 11.94 3.16
CA LEU A 320 -26.39 10.48 3.13
C LEU A 320 -26.14 9.96 1.70
N GLU A 321 -26.83 10.51 0.71
CA GLU A 321 -26.64 10.15 -0.71
C GLU A 321 -25.19 10.40 -1.17
N SER A 322 -24.57 11.51 -0.73
CA SER A 322 -23.17 11.83 -1.06
C SER A 322 -22.15 10.81 -0.54
N GLN A 323 -22.55 9.94 0.40
CA GLN A 323 -21.74 8.85 0.94
C GLN A 323 -22.28 7.46 0.55
N TRP A 324 -23.09 7.41 -0.52
CA TRP A 324 -23.65 6.19 -1.13
C TRP A 324 -24.45 5.35 -0.15
N ILE A 325 -25.21 6.01 0.73
CA ILE A 325 -26.12 5.36 1.66
C ILE A 325 -27.42 4.99 0.92
N PRO A 326 -27.88 3.72 0.99
CA PRO A 326 -29.17 3.32 0.44
C PRO A 326 -30.34 4.14 1.00
N THR A 327 -31.27 4.54 0.14
CA THR A 327 -32.38 5.43 0.51
C THR A 327 -33.55 4.70 1.17
N ASP A 328 -33.67 3.38 0.98
CA ASP A 328 -34.75 2.56 1.55
C ASP A 328 -34.73 2.60 3.09
N PRO A 329 -35.78 3.13 3.75
CA PRO A 329 -35.85 3.19 5.20
C PRO A 329 -35.77 1.84 5.90
N GLU A 330 -36.19 0.74 5.26
CA GLU A 330 -36.10 -0.59 5.88
C GLU A 330 -34.65 -1.04 6.06
N LEU A 331 -33.74 -0.59 5.19
CA LEU A 331 -32.31 -0.92 5.28
C LEU A 331 -31.59 -0.21 6.43
N ARG A 332 -32.25 0.69 7.16
CA ARG A 332 -31.68 1.38 8.33
C ARG A 332 -31.78 0.56 9.61
N LYS A 333 -32.64 -0.47 9.62
CA LYS A 333 -32.86 -1.35 10.77
C LYS A 333 -31.73 -2.36 10.87
N ILE A 334 -31.28 -2.64 12.09
CA ILE A 334 -30.17 -3.57 12.34
C ILE A 334 -30.48 -4.99 11.83
N GLU A 335 -31.75 -5.40 11.83
CA GLU A 335 -32.18 -6.71 11.30
C GLU A 335 -31.93 -6.85 9.79
N ASN A 336 -31.83 -5.72 9.07
CA ASN A 336 -31.56 -5.68 7.63
C ASN A 336 -30.08 -5.37 7.31
N PHE A 337 -29.17 -5.45 8.29
CA PHE A 337 -27.76 -5.09 8.12
C PHE A 337 -27.09 -5.74 6.90
N GLY A 338 -27.25 -7.06 6.70
CA GLY A 338 -26.69 -7.74 5.52
C GLY A 338 -27.21 -7.17 4.20
N ARG A 339 -28.52 -6.90 4.11
CA ARG A 339 -29.14 -6.29 2.93
C ARG A 339 -28.67 -4.84 2.71
N PHE A 340 -28.41 -4.11 3.79
CA PHE A 340 -27.82 -2.77 3.73
C PHE A 340 -26.42 -2.83 3.11
N LEU A 341 -25.57 -3.75 3.57
CA LEU A 341 -24.22 -3.92 3.03
C LEU A 341 -24.28 -4.21 1.53
N ASP A 342 -25.13 -5.13 1.09
CA ASP A 342 -25.23 -5.49 -0.33
C ASP A 342 -25.72 -4.33 -1.20
N ALA A 343 -26.78 -3.63 -0.77
CA ALA A 343 -27.25 -2.44 -1.46
C ALA A 343 -26.19 -1.34 -1.54
N ARG A 344 -25.39 -1.16 -0.47
CA ARG A 344 -24.31 -0.16 -0.46
C ARG A 344 -23.14 -0.56 -1.35
N LYS A 345 -22.77 -1.84 -1.42
CA LYS A 345 -21.75 -2.34 -2.36
C LYS A 345 -22.10 -2.01 -3.82
N GLU A 346 -23.38 -2.14 -4.19
CA GLU A 346 -23.84 -1.76 -5.53
C GLU A 346 -23.64 -0.27 -5.83
N LEU A 347 -23.99 0.59 -4.86
CA LEU A 347 -23.83 2.04 -5.00
C LEU A 347 -22.34 2.44 -5.06
N LEU A 348 -21.49 1.84 -4.23
CA LEU A 348 -20.04 2.08 -4.22
C LEU A 348 -19.39 1.64 -5.54
N ALA A 349 -19.74 0.45 -6.05
CA ALA A 349 -19.24 -0.03 -7.35
C ALA A 349 -19.70 0.87 -8.51
N LYS A 350 -20.94 1.36 -8.46
CA LYS A 350 -21.45 2.29 -9.46
C LYS A 350 -20.67 3.62 -9.44
N GLU A 351 -20.43 4.19 -8.26
CA GLU A 351 -19.69 5.45 -8.16
C GLU A 351 -18.23 5.27 -8.59
N LEU A 352 -17.56 4.19 -8.17
CA LEU A 352 -16.19 3.93 -8.59
C LEU A 352 -16.07 3.88 -10.11
N ASN A 353 -16.95 3.14 -10.78
CA ASN A 353 -16.95 3.10 -12.24
C ASN A 353 -17.20 4.48 -12.87
N LYS A 354 -18.08 5.31 -12.28
CA LYS A 354 -18.33 6.69 -12.74
C LYS A 354 -17.09 7.57 -12.58
N GLN A 355 -16.37 7.49 -11.45
CA GLN A 355 -15.14 8.24 -11.22
C GLN A 355 -14.02 7.78 -12.17
N MET A 356 -13.91 6.47 -12.39
CA MET A 356 -12.96 5.87 -13.34
C MET A 356 -13.25 6.29 -14.79
N GLU A 357 -14.53 6.32 -15.20
CA GLU A 357 -14.94 6.84 -16.51
C GLU A 357 -14.61 8.33 -16.67
N GLY A 358 -14.77 9.11 -15.59
CA GLY A 358 -14.37 10.51 -15.53
C GLY A 358 -12.87 10.71 -15.78
N LEU A 359 -12.01 9.87 -15.18
CA LEU A 359 -10.56 9.90 -15.43
C LEU A 359 -10.20 9.52 -16.87
N LEU A 360 -11.02 8.68 -17.52
CA LEU A 360 -10.85 8.30 -18.92
C LEU A 360 -11.45 9.32 -19.90
N HIS A 361 -12.06 10.40 -19.41
CA HIS A 361 -12.75 11.40 -20.23
C HIS A 361 -13.77 10.77 -21.20
N GLY A 362 -14.49 9.73 -20.74
CA GLY A 362 -15.49 9.02 -21.53
C GLY A 362 -14.95 7.93 -22.47
N ASP A 363 -13.64 7.61 -22.44
CA ASP A 363 -13.08 6.47 -23.18
C ASP A 363 -13.45 5.14 -22.51
N GLN A 364 -14.70 4.68 -22.72
CA GLN A 364 -15.27 3.51 -22.05
C GLN A 364 -14.66 2.16 -22.47
N ARG A 365 -13.79 2.11 -23.49
CA ARG A 365 -13.23 0.83 -24.01
C ARG A 365 -12.43 0.04 -22.96
N TRP A 366 -11.91 0.73 -21.95
CA TRP A 366 -11.15 0.13 -20.85
C TRP A 366 -12.06 -0.47 -19.77
N LEU A 367 -13.28 0.03 -19.65
CA LEU A 367 -14.30 -0.43 -18.70
C LEU A 367 -15.30 -1.41 -19.33
N SER A 368 -15.16 -1.70 -20.64
CA SER A 368 -16.00 -2.66 -21.36
C SER A 368 -15.42 -4.08 -21.33
N GLY A 369 -16.29 -5.08 -21.17
CA GLY A 369 -15.94 -6.50 -21.03
C GLY A 369 -16.46 -7.09 -19.72
N SER A 370 -16.57 -8.42 -19.65
CA SER A 370 -16.93 -9.09 -18.40
C SER A 370 -15.72 -9.15 -17.47
N VAL A 371 -15.96 -8.92 -16.19
CA VAL A 371 -14.98 -9.19 -15.13
C VAL A 371 -15.08 -10.68 -14.81
N ARG A 372 -13.97 -11.30 -14.40
CA ARG A 372 -14.03 -12.58 -13.72
C ARG A 372 -14.48 -12.27 -12.29
N VAL A 373 -15.77 -12.40 -12.02
CA VAL A 373 -16.29 -12.28 -10.65
C VAL A 373 -15.71 -13.45 -9.87
N PRO A 374 -14.97 -13.25 -8.76
CA PRO A 374 -14.67 -14.33 -7.85
C PRO A 374 -16.00 -14.97 -7.43
N GLU A 375 -16.16 -16.28 -7.57
CA GLU A 375 -17.37 -16.93 -7.11
C GLU A 375 -17.53 -16.65 -5.61
N ALA A 376 -18.76 -16.42 -5.16
CA ALA A 376 -19.10 -16.08 -3.76
C ALA A 376 -18.75 -17.18 -2.73
N SER A 377 -17.95 -18.18 -3.11
CA SER A 377 -17.50 -19.28 -2.28
C SER A 377 -16.05 -19.16 -1.78
N ASP A 378 -15.26 -18.22 -2.29
CA ASP A 378 -13.92 -17.99 -1.76
C ASP A 378 -14.03 -17.16 -0.48
N LYS A 379 -14.22 -17.85 0.65
CA LYS A 379 -14.00 -17.25 1.96
C LYS A 379 -12.57 -16.71 1.97
N VAL A 380 -12.42 -15.39 1.99
CA VAL A 380 -11.14 -14.75 2.31
C VAL A 380 -10.75 -15.25 3.70
N LEU A 381 -9.67 -16.02 3.77
CA LEU A 381 -9.17 -16.63 5.01
C LEU A 381 -8.33 -15.64 5.81
N GLY A 382 -8.58 -15.62 7.11
CA GLY A 382 -7.87 -14.81 8.10
C GLY A 382 -8.09 -13.30 8.06
N GLY A 383 -7.45 -12.62 9.01
CA GLY A 383 -7.52 -11.20 9.29
C GLY A 383 -7.95 -10.94 10.74
N ILE A 384 -7.78 -9.70 11.20
CA ILE A 384 -7.87 -9.40 12.64
C ILE A 384 -9.29 -9.68 13.18
N THR A 385 -9.47 -10.54 14.20
CA THR A 385 -10.81 -11.05 14.62
C THR A 385 -11.40 -10.49 15.93
N SER A 386 -10.60 -9.92 16.84
CA SER A 386 -11.07 -9.19 18.04
C SER A 386 -10.43 -7.80 18.32
N ALA A 387 -11.09 -6.95 19.11
CA ALA A 387 -10.52 -5.63 19.49
C ALA A 387 -9.23 -5.80 20.28
N GLU A 388 -9.19 -6.81 21.15
CA GLU A 388 -8.01 -7.20 21.91
C GLU A 388 -6.85 -7.58 20.98
N GLU A 389 -7.13 -8.26 19.86
CA GLU A 389 -6.13 -8.59 18.86
C GLU A 389 -5.63 -7.36 18.08
N GLU A 390 -6.51 -6.40 17.79
CA GLU A 390 -6.14 -5.12 17.15
C GLU A 390 -5.20 -4.32 18.05
N ASP A 391 -5.51 -4.20 19.34
CA ASP A 391 -4.66 -3.55 20.33
C ASP A 391 -3.29 -4.23 20.44
N LEU A 392 -3.26 -5.58 20.42
CA LEU A 392 -1.99 -6.34 20.44
C LEU A 392 -1.14 -6.08 19.20
N LEU A 393 -1.75 -5.97 18.02
CA LEU A 393 -1.03 -5.68 16.78
C LEU A 393 -0.54 -4.23 16.76
N ASP A 394 -1.33 -3.28 17.24
CA ASP A 394 -0.88 -1.89 17.38
C ASP A 394 0.27 -1.75 18.39
N ASP A 395 0.24 -2.49 19.50
CA ASP A 395 1.36 -2.59 20.44
C ASP A 395 2.63 -3.15 19.79
N ILE A 396 2.50 -4.15 18.91
CA ILE A 396 3.63 -4.65 18.11
C ILE A 396 4.16 -3.54 17.20
N ARG A 397 3.29 -2.81 16.51
CA ARG A 397 3.67 -1.76 15.55
C ARG A 397 4.36 -0.57 16.22
N VAL A 398 3.89 -0.16 17.39
CA VAL A 398 4.53 0.89 18.21
C VAL A 398 5.91 0.40 18.66
N TRP A 399 5.99 -0.82 19.17
CA TRP A 399 7.26 -1.42 19.59
C TRP A 399 8.27 -1.53 18.44
N MET A 400 7.83 -1.90 17.22
CA MET A 400 8.68 -1.92 16.02
C MET A 400 9.19 -0.52 15.67
N GLN A 401 8.33 0.50 15.76
CA GLN A 401 8.71 1.89 15.51
C GLN A 401 9.75 2.39 16.51
N ASP A 402 9.62 2.03 17.79
CA ASP A 402 10.60 2.38 18.84
C ASP A 402 11.98 1.74 18.60
N LYS A 403 12.06 0.73 17.73
CA LYS A 403 13.31 0.09 17.28
C LYS A 403 13.81 0.62 15.94
N ASP A 404 13.22 1.71 15.43
CA ASP A 404 13.48 2.24 14.08
C ASP A 404 13.26 1.21 12.96
N LEU A 405 12.39 0.22 13.20
CA LEU A 405 12.04 -0.80 12.21
C LEU A 405 10.70 -0.46 11.53
N SER A 406 10.49 -1.04 10.34
CA SER A 406 9.21 -0.94 9.65
C SER A 406 8.09 -1.45 10.55
N GLN A 407 7.00 -0.68 10.66
CA GLN A 407 5.84 -1.07 11.46
C GLN A 407 5.07 -2.24 10.86
N GLY A 408 5.32 -2.61 9.60
CA GLY A 408 4.57 -3.66 8.90
C GLY A 408 3.21 -3.17 8.40
N LEU A 409 2.61 -4.00 7.56
CA LEU A 409 1.32 -3.75 6.92
C LEU A 409 0.23 -4.47 7.70
N LEU A 410 -0.65 -3.71 8.36
CA LEU A 410 -1.83 -4.27 9.00
C LEU A 410 -2.79 -4.84 7.97
N SER A 411 -3.39 -5.97 8.32
CA SER A 411 -4.39 -6.67 7.51
C SER A 411 -3.94 -6.79 6.06
N TYR A 412 -2.72 -7.29 5.88
CA TYR A 412 -2.07 -7.44 4.61
C TYR A 412 -2.83 -8.40 3.71
N ASP A 413 -3.33 -7.85 2.60
CA ASP A 413 -4.00 -8.60 1.55
C ASP A 413 -2.99 -9.43 0.75
N PHE A 414 -2.90 -10.72 1.07
CA PHE A 414 -2.11 -11.66 0.31
C PHE A 414 -2.92 -12.19 -0.87
N ALA A 415 -2.41 -11.93 -2.07
CA ALA A 415 -3.01 -12.41 -3.31
C ALA A 415 -2.06 -13.31 -4.09
N ASP A 416 -2.67 -14.12 -4.96
CA ASP A 416 -1.97 -14.90 -5.96
C ASP A 416 -1.09 -13.97 -6.81
N PRO A 417 0.24 -14.17 -6.81
CA PRO A 417 1.17 -13.31 -7.53
C PRO A 417 1.00 -13.35 -9.04
N ILE A 418 0.28 -14.32 -9.62
CA ILE A 418 0.06 -14.47 -11.06
C ILE A 418 -1.26 -13.80 -11.44
N THR A 419 -2.34 -14.13 -10.74
CA THR A 419 -3.70 -13.72 -11.12
C THR A 419 -4.16 -12.43 -10.43
N GLY A 420 -3.49 -12.02 -9.35
CA GLY A 420 -3.91 -10.89 -8.51
C GLY A 420 -5.11 -11.20 -7.60
N GLU A 421 -5.64 -12.43 -7.64
CA GLU A 421 -6.77 -12.87 -6.83
C GLU A 421 -6.40 -12.96 -5.35
N GLN A 422 -7.18 -12.33 -4.47
CA GLN A 422 -6.97 -12.40 -3.02
C GLN A 422 -7.08 -13.85 -2.52
N LYS A 423 -6.11 -14.31 -1.73
CA LYS A 423 -6.07 -15.66 -1.15
C LYS A 423 -6.27 -15.66 0.36
N ALA A 424 -5.72 -14.68 1.07
CA ALA A 424 -5.85 -14.54 2.51
C ALA A 424 -5.58 -13.09 2.95
N VAL A 425 -6.00 -12.74 4.16
CA VAL A 425 -5.60 -11.50 4.83
C VAL A 425 -4.75 -11.89 6.04
N PHE A 426 -3.53 -11.37 6.11
CA PHE A 426 -2.63 -11.60 7.25
C PHE A 426 -2.73 -10.42 8.23
N ASP A 427 -2.82 -10.67 9.53
CA ASP A 427 -3.09 -9.62 10.52
C ASP A 427 -2.05 -8.51 10.52
N LEU A 428 -0.78 -8.87 10.44
CA LEU A 428 0.32 -7.94 10.28
C LEU A 428 1.44 -8.61 9.50
N ALA A 429 1.87 -8.02 8.39
CA ALA A 429 2.87 -8.63 7.53
C ALA A 429 3.97 -7.67 7.07
N TRP A 430 5.14 -8.25 6.83
CA TRP A 430 6.28 -7.65 6.16
C TRP A 430 6.58 -8.49 4.91
N PRO A 431 5.93 -8.21 3.77
CA PRO A 431 6.03 -9.06 2.56
C PRO A 431 7.42 -9.06 1.93
N THR A 432 8.23 -8.03 2.18
CA THR A 432 9.63 -7.93 1.74
C THR A 432 10.61 -8.13 2.90
N GLY A 433 10.13 -8.61 4.04
CA GLY A 433 10.91 -8.72 5.29
C GLY A 433 10.82 -7.48 6.17
N ILE A 434 11.08 -7.67 7.47
CA ILE A 434 11.16 -6.59 8.48
C ILE A 434 12.24 -5.58 8.10
N GLN A 435 13.40 -6.12 7.73
CA GLN A 435 14.43 -5.42 7.01
C GLN A 435 14.25 -5.78 5.52
N GLU A 436 13.89 -4.80 4.71
CA GLU A 436 13.52 -4.96 3.30
C GLU A 436 14.63 -5.67 2.51
N GLU A 437 14.29 -6.79 1.87
CA GLU A 437 15.19 -7.71 1.13
C GLU A 437 16.31 -8.38 1.96
N LEU A 438 16.42 -8.07 3.25
CA LEU A 438 17.40 -8.64 4.17
C LEU A 438 16.84 -9.83 4.93
N SER A 439 15.61 -9.67 5.40
CA SER A 439 14.91 -10.71 6.14
C SER A 439 13.88 -11.39 5.25
N GLN A 440 13.62 -12.67 5.50
CA GLN A 440 12.54 -13.36 4.81
C GLN A 440 11.20 -12.70 5.14
N PRO A 441 10.17 -12.83 4.29
CA PRO A 441 8.84 -12.32 4.57
C PRO A 441 8.33 -12.82 5.93
N VAL A 442 7.66 -11.96 6.69
CA VAL A 442 7.15 -12.28 8.03
C VAL A 442 5.67 -11.96 8.13
N ALA A 443 4.89 -12.85 8.74
CA ALA A 443 3.49 -12.60 9.06
C ALA A 443 3.24 -12.93 10.55
N VAL A 444 2.60 -12.01 11.25
CA VAL A 444 1.96 -12.27 12.55
C VAL A 444 0.51 -12.59 12.27
N LEU A 445 0.05 -13.74 12.74
CA LEU A 445 -1.25 -14.35 12.48
C LEU A 445 -1.86 -14.78 13.82
N LEU A 446 -2.52 -13.85 14.50
CA LEU A 446 -3.07 -14.04 15.84
C LEU A 446 -4.47 -14.65 15.74
N ASN A 447 -4.73 -15.72 16.51
CA ASN A 447 -6.03 -16.40 16.53
C ASN A 447 -6.50 -16.94 15.15
N GLU A 448 -5.57 -17.15 14.23
CA GLU A 448 -5.82 -17.61 12.87
C GLU A 448 -5.98 -19.13 12.76
N ASP A 449 -6.73 -19.58 11.75
CA ASP A 449 -6.89 -21.01 11.48
C ASP A 449 -5.65 -21.62 10.79
N ASN A 450 -5.60 -22.94 10.76
CA ASN A 450 -4.50 -23.67 10.13
C ASN A 450 -4.43 -23.46 8.61
N GLU A 451 -5.53 -23.02 7.98
CA GLU A 451 -5.59 -22.81 6.53
C GLU A 451 -4.89 -21.49 6.16
N THR A 452 -5.19 -20.40 6.88
CA THR A 452 -4.48 -19.10 6.81
C THR A 452 -2.97 -19.29 7.01
N LEU A 453 -2.58 -20.01 8.07
CA LEU A 453 -1.18 -20.31 8.38
C LEU A 453 -0.49 -21.09 7.25
N ALA A 454 -1.18 -22.07 6.65
CA ALA A 454 -0.65 -22.85 5.55
C ALA A 454 -0.47 -22.01 4.27
N ILE A 455 -1.38 -21.07 4.00
CA ILE A 455 -1.27 -20.14 2.86
C ILE A 455 -0.04 -19.25 3.04
N ALA A 456 0.10 -18.61 4.20
CA ALA A 456 1.25 -17.75 4.51
C ALA A 456 2.58 -18.52 4.41
N SER A 457 2.65 -19.72 4.98
CA SER A 457 3.86 -20.55 4.93
C SER A 457 4.22 -20.97 3.49
N ARG A 458 3.25 -21.39 2.67
CA ARG A 458 3.49 -21.73 1.25
C ARG A 458 3.92 -20.52 0.43
N ALA A 459 3.46 -19.33 0.81
CA ALA A 459 3.87 -18.07 0.22
C ALA A 459 5.27 -17.60 0.67
N GLY A 460 5.96 -18.36 1.52
CA GLY A 460 7.32 -18.07 1.98
C GLY A 460 7.38 -17.16 3.22
N PHE A 461 6.25 -16.91 3.89
CA PHE A 461 6.24 -16.13 5.13
C PHE A 461 6.63 -16.98 6.33
N ARG A 462 7.53 -16.44 7.17
CA ARG A 462 7.71 -16.91 8.54
C ARG A 462 6.51 -16.46 9.36
N CYS A 463 5.75 -17.42 9.86
CA CYS A 463 4.50 -17.15 10.56
C CYS A 463 4.72 -17.15 12.09
N PHE A 464 4.13 -16.18 12.78
CA PHE A 464 4.13 -16.08 14.25
C PHE A 464 2.70 -15.96 14.76
N THR A 465 2.32 -16.81 15.72
CA THR A 465 0.96 -16.85 16.27
C THR A 465 0.84 -16.18 17.64
N SER A 466 1.92 -15.57 18.14
CA SER A 466 1.91 -14.78 19.38
C SER A 466 2.83 -13.57 19.29
N PRO A 467 2.48 -12.45 19.96
CA PRO A 467 3.33 -11.26 20.02
C PRO A 467 4.72 -11.54 20.61
N ASP A 468 4.80 -12.38 21.64
CA ASP A 468 6.06 -12.67 22.34
C ASP A 468 7.04 -13.43 21.43
N ALA A 469 6.56 -14.46 20.73
CA ALA A 469 7.40 -15.22 19.78
C ALA A 469 7.91 -14.32 18.64
N PHE A 470 7.07 -13.42 18.15
CA PHE A 470 7.47 -12.43 17.14
C PHE A 470 8.54 -11.47 17.69
N LYS A 471 8.30 -10.85 18.86
CA LYS A 471 9.25 -9.91 19.50
C LYS A 471 10.58 -10.57 19.83
N GLN A 472 10.55 -11.85 20.23
CA GLN A 472 11.76 -12.64 20.46
C GLN A 472 12.56 -12.82 19.15
N TYR A 473 11.91 -13.24 18.07
CA TYR A 473 12.54 -13.33 16.75
C TYR A 473 13.17 -12.00 16.32
N VAL A 474 12.45 -10.88 16.47
CA VAL A 474 12.99 -9.57 16.11
C VAL A 474 14.20 -9.22 16.96
N SER A 475 14.15 -9.49 18.27
CA SER A 475 15.26 -9.17 19.17
C SER A 475 16.50 -10.02 18.85
N GLU A 476 16.33 -11.33 18.66
CA GLU A 476 17.43 -12.29 18.49
C GLU A 476 17.98 -12.31 17.06
N GLU A 477 17.11 -12.41 16.05
CA GLU A 477 17.51 -12.67 14.66
C GLU A 477 17.56 -11.41 13.79
N ILE A 478 16.84 -10.34 14.14
CA ILE A 478 16.84 -9.08 13.38
C ILE A 478 17.76 -8.03 14.01
N LEU A 479 17.67 -7.85 15.32
CA LEU A 479 18.44 -6.84 16.06
C LEU A 479 19.75 -7.40 16.65
N GLY A 480 19.92 -8.72 16.70
CA GLY A 480 21.11 -9.37 17.26
C GLY A 480 21.28 -9.14 18.77
N MET A 481 20.20 -8.83 19.49
CA MET A 481 20.20 -8.61 20.94
C MET A 481 20.03 -9.97 21.64
N SER A 482 21.11 -10.51 22.21
CA SER A 482 21.02 -11.62 23.16
C SER A 482 20.23 -11.17 24.38
N MET A 483 19.07 -11.78 24.64
CA MET A 483 18.43 -11.66 25.95
C MET A 483 19.31 -12.40 26.97
N ALA A 484 19.89 -11.64 27.90
CA ALA A 484 20.53 -12.23 29.07
C ALA A 484 19.46 -13.00 29.86
N VAL A 485 19.65 -14.32 29.97
CA VAL A 485 18.82 -15.24 30.74
C VAL A 485 18.87 -14.91 32.23
#